data_AF-A0A914D8P4-F1
#
_entry.id   AF-A0A914D8P4-F1
#
_cell.length_a   1.000
_cell.length_b   1.000
_cell.length_c   1.000
_cell.angle_alpha   90.00
_cell.angle_beta   90.00
_cell.angle_gamma   90.00
#
_symmetry.space_group_name_H-M   'P 1'
#
loop_
_entity.id
_entity.type
_entity.pdbx_description
1 polymer ?
#
loop_
_entity_poly.entity_id
_entity_poly.type
_entity_poly.pdbx_seq_one_letter_code
_entity_poly.pdbx_strand_id
1 'polypeptide(L)'
;MLLRNLNPAAGLCNGTRLIVKRPHDNLLGCEILTGEKKGDRVFIPQISCTTEGRFPFILSRRQFSVKPCYSMTINKSQVQALDYVGIDLMGEVFSHGQLYVAFSRVRPWDYVKVFVKPWTRCGMERSAK
;
A
#
# COMPACT_ATOMS: atom_id res chain seq x y z
N MET A 1 0.93 2.21 6.63
CA MET A 1 1.97 2.77 5.73
C MET A 1 1.93 4.30 5.77
N LEU A 2 3.09 4.96 5.81
CA LEU A 2 3.19 6.42 5.73
C LEU A 2 2.89 6.94 4.33
N LEU A 3 2.26 8.12 4.25
CA LEU A 3 1.84 8.76 3.00
C LEU A 3 2.77 9.88 2.53
N ARG A 4 3.71 10.32 3.38
CA ARG A 4 4.66 11.39 3.08
C ARG A 4 5.92 11.21 3.92
N ASN A 5 6.97 11.93 3.55
CA ASN A 5 8.18 12.02 4.34
C ASN A 5 7.92 12.88 5.59
N LEU A 6 8.26 12.35 6.75
CA LEU A 6 8.18 13.07 8.03
C LEU A 6 9.58 13.35 8.58
N ASN A 7 10.40 12.30 8.64
CA ASN A 7 11.78 12.39 9.08
C ASN A 7 12.59 11.28 8.40
N PRO A 8 13.24 11.56 7.26
CA PRO A 8 14.03 10.57 6.53
C PRO A 8 15.21 10.01 7.34
N ALA A 9 15.84 10.84 8.18
CA ALA A 9 16.96 10.39 9.02
C ALA A 9 16.53 9.35 10.08
N ALA A 10 15.28 9.41 10.52
CA ALA A 10 14.67 8.43 11.42
C ALA A 10 13.99 7.26 10.69
N GLY A 11 14.12 7.14 9.36
CA GLY A 11 13.46 6.09 8.56
C GLY A 11 11.96 6.31 8.31
N LEU A 12 11.43 7.50 8.62
CA LEU A 12 10.03 7.87 8.43
C LEU A 12 9.82 8.53 7.06
N CYS A 13 9.92 7.71 6.02
CA CYS A 13 9.74 8.08 4.62
C CYS A 13 8.35 7.67 4.10
N ASN A 14 7.97 8.22 2.94
CA ASN A 14 6.79 7.78 2.21
C ASN A 14 6.91 6.29 1.87
N GLY A 15 5.87 5.51 2.17
CA GLY A 15 5.87 4.08 1.96
C GLY A 15 6.40 3.24 3.13
N THR A 16 6.99 3.84 4.18
CA THR A 16 7.40 3.07 5.37
C THR A 16 6.20 2.34 5.97
N ARG A 17 6.34 1.02 6.15
CA ARG A 17 5.31 0.18 6.77
C ARG A 17 5.46 0.23 8.28
N LEU A 18 4.34 0.39 8.96
CA LEU A 18 4.26 0.58 10.41
C LEU A 18 3.19 -0.35 10.97
N ILE A 19 3.42 -0.89 12.16
CA ILE A 19 2.37 -1.51 12.99
C ILE A 19 1.95 -0.51 14.05
N VAL A 20 0.66 -0.22 14.15
CA VAL A 20 0.12 0.56 15.26
C VAL A 20 0.08 -0.34 16.51
N LYS A 21 0.76 0.08 17.57
CA LYS A 21 0.76 -0.64 18.86
C LYS A 21 -0.16 0.02 19.88
N ARG A 22 -0.14 1.36 19.93
CA ARG A 22 -0.92 2.14 20.89
C ARG A 22 -1.48 3.39 20.21
N PRO A 23 -2.80 3.48 20.03
CA PRO A 23 -3.44 4.71 19.60
C PRO A 23 -3.63 5.67 20.80
N HIS A 24 -3.40 6.95 20.56
CA HIS A 24 -3.78 8.07 21.44
C HIS A 24 -4.57 9.09 20.61
N ASP A 25 -5.22 10.06 21.27
CA ASP A 25 -6.11 11.02 20.61
C ASP A 25 -5.44 11.77 19.44
N ASN A 26 -4.20 12.22 19.65
CA ASN A 26 -3.46 13.03 18.67
C ASN A 26 -2.13 12.40 18.23
N LEU A 27 -1.88 11.15 18.63
CA LEU A 27 -0.59 10.49 18.44
C LEU A 27 -0.79 8.98 18.19
N LEU A 28 -0.06 8.43 17.22
CA LEU A 28 -0.01 6.99 17.01
C LEU A 28 1.36 6.46 17.43
N GLY A 29 1.38 5.61 18.47
CA GLY A 29 2.54 4.81 18.83
C GLY A 29 2.66 3.62 17.88
N CYS A 30 3.69 3.64 17.05
CA CYS A 30 3.92 2.69 15.97
C CYS A 30 5.30 2.01 16.09
N GLU A 31 5.45 0.86 15.44
CA GLU A 31 6.71 0.16 15.26
C GLU A 31 7.04 0.06 13.76
N ILE A 32 8.29 0.33 13.38
CA ILE A 32 8.74 0.26 11.98
C ILE A 32 8.91 -1.20 11.56
N LEU A 33 8.32 -1.57 10.42
CA LEU A 33 8.42 -2.94 9.88
C LEU A 33 9.52 -3.12 8.82
N THR A 34 9.98 -2.05 8.22
CA THR A 34 10.81 -2.08 7.00
C THR A 34 12.00 -1.16 7.07
N GLY A 35 13.08 -1.55 6.41
CA GLY A 35 14.31 -0.77 6.29
C GLY A 35 15.27 -1.01 7.45
N GLU A 36 16.30 -0.17 7.55
CA GLU A 36 17.38 -0.29 8.53
C GLU A 36 16.90 -0.09 9.97
N LYS A 37 15.86 0.73 10.16
CA LYS A 37 15.28 1.07 11.47
C LYS A 37 14.15 0.13 11.89
N LYS A 38 14.13 -1.11 11.36
CA LYS A 38 13.09 -2.10 11.68
C LYS A 38 13.10 -2.43 13.18
N GLY A 39 11.93 -2.42 13.81
CA GLY A 39 11.76 -2.65 15.26
C GLY A 39 11.74 -1.38 16.11
N ASP A 40 12.15 -0.23 15.55
CA ASP A 40 12.15 1.02 16.29
C ASP A 40 10.72 1.51 16.56
N ARG A 41 10.51 2.00 17.79
CA ARG A 41 9.25 2.63 18.20
C ARG A 41 9.26 4.10 17.81
N VAL A 42 8.21 4.50 17.11
CA VAL A 42 8.05 5.85 16.56
C VAL A 42 6.66 6.38 16.84
N PHE A 43 6.57 7.70 16.98
CA PHE A 43 5.30 8.38 17.22
C PHE A 43 4.90 9.21 16.01
N ILE A 44 3.71 8.95 15.48
CA ILE A 44 3.18 9.68 14.32
C ILE A 44 2.12 10.68 14.80
N PRO A 45 2.39 12.00 14.71
CA PRO A 45 1.41 13.02 15.07
C PRO A 45 0.37 13.21 13.97
N GLN A 46 -0.75 13.83 14.32
CA GLN A 46 -1.66 14.40 13.32
C GLN A 46 -1.02 15.64 12.69
N ILE A 47 -1.20 15.80 11.37
CA ILE A 47 -0.64 16.90 10.59
C ILE A 47 -1.78 17.57 9.82
N SER A 48 -1.74 18.89 9.76
CA SER A 48 -2.64 19.68 8.91
C SER A 48 -2.23 19.57 7.45
N CYS A 49 -3.17 19.16 6.61
CA CYS A 49 -3.00 19.11 5.16
C CYS A 49 -3.86 20.20 4.55
N THR A 50 -3.23 21.21 3.98
CA THR A 50 -3.88 22.29 3.24
C THR A 50 -3.92 21.98 1.75
N THR A 51 -5.01 22.35 1.09
CA THR A 51 -5.12 22.28 -0.37
C THR A 51 -4.94 23.69 -0.92
N GLU A 52 -3.93 23.89 -1.76
CA GLU A 52 -3.65 25.17 -2.41
C GLU A 52 -4.07 25.13 -3.89
N GLY A 53 -4.69 26.21 -4.39
CA GLY A 53 -4.93 26.43 -5.81
C GLY A 53 -6.08 25.65 -6.48
N ARG A 54 -6.79 24.77 -5.77
CA ARG A 54 -7.89 23.96 -6.35
C ARG A 54 -9.30 24.49 -6.05
N PHE A 55 -9.47 25.25 -4.97
CA PHE A 55 -10.76 25.73 -4.50
C PHE A 55 -10.69 27.24 -4.24
N PRO A 56 -11.82 27.98 -4.29
CA PRO A 56 -11.87 29.41 -3.94
C PRO A 56 -11.64 29.67 -2.44
N PHE A 57 -11.36 28.63 -1.65
CA PHE A 57 -11.04 28.68 -0.24
C PHE A 57 -9.90 27.70 0.08
N ILE A 58 -9.22 27.92 1.19
CA ILE A 58 -8.18 27.01 1.69
C ILE A 58 -8.86 25.89 2.49
N LEU A 59 -8.88 24.68 1.93
CA LEU A 59 -9.32 23.49 2.66
C LEU A 59 -8.17 22.96 3.50
N SER A 60 -8.27 23.08 4.83
CA SER A 60 -7.33 22.48 5.78
C SER A 60 -7.96 21.28 6.49
N ARG A 61 -7.27 20.14 6.49
CA ARG A 61 -7.69 18.93 7.19
C ARG A 61 -6.57 18.41 8.10
N ARG A 62 -6.86 18.27 9.39
CA ARG A 62 -5.98 17.60 10.35
C ARG A 62 -6.18 16.09 10.27
N GLN A 63 -5.13 15.34 9.94
CA GLN A 63 -5.18 13.88 9.85
C GLN A 63 -3.82 13.25 10.15
N PHE A 64 -3.81 11.98 10.55
CA PHE A 64 -2.58 11.19 10.54
C PHE A 64 -2.14 10.94 9.10
N SER A 65 -0.84 11.07 8.83
CA SER A 65 -0.27 10.84 7.50
C SER A 65 -0.04 9.35 7.22
N VAL A 66 -1.02 8.50 7.52
CA VAL A 66 -0.96 7.05 7.36
C VAL A 66 -2.17 6.51 6.62
N LYS A 67 -2.00 5.37 5.96
CA LYS A 67 -3.07 4.55 5.36
C LYS A 67 -2.92 3.10 5.78
N PRO A 68 -4.03 2.35 6.00
CA PRO A 68 -3.99 0.89 6.13
C PRO A 68 -3.27 0.27 4.92
N CYS A 69 -2.45 -0.76 5.17
CA CYS A 69 -1.59 -1.34 4.14
C CYS A 69 -1.58 -2.87 4.17
N TYR A 70 -2.73 -3.50 4.48
CA TYR A 70 -2.93 -4.93 4.28
C TYR A 70 -2.98 -5.28 2.79
N SER A 71 -3.64 -4.43 2.01
CA SER A 71 -3.63 -4.46 0.56
C SER A 71 -3.16 -3.11 0.03
N MET A 72 -2.49 -3.13 -1.11
CA MET A 72 -2.06 -1.93 -1.81
C MET A 72 -2.15 -2.16 -3.31
N THR A 73 -2.35 -1.07 -4.06
CA THR A 73 -2.33 -1.16 -5.52
C THR A 73 -0.92 -1.45 -6.01
N ILE A 74 -0.80 -2.13 -7.15
CA ILE A 74 0.49 -2.45 -7.79
C ILE A 74 1.36 -1.19 -7.91
N ASN A 75 0.76 -0.09 -8.38
CA ASN A 75 1.46 1.19 -8.50
C ASN A 75 2.03 1.71 -7.16
N LYS A 76 1.32 1.51 -6.04
CA LYS A 76 1.81 1.92 -4.72
C LYS A 76 2.88 0.98 -4.14
N SER A 77 2.89 -0.27 -4.58
CA SER A 77 3.95 -1.23 -4.24
C SER A 77 5.24 -1.00 -5.03
N GLN A 78 5.21 -0.18 -6.08
CA GLN A 78 6.38 0.10 -6.91
C GLN A 78 7.51 0.68 -6.04
N VAL A 79 8.74 0.23 -6.29
CA VAL A 79 9.95 0.57 -5.51
C VAL A 79 9.99 -0.02 -4.09
N GLN A 80 8.98 -0.78 -3.64
CA GLN A 80 9.05 -1.52 -2.38
C GLN A 80 9.49 -2.98 -2.58
N ALA A 81 10.25 -3.49 -1.62
CA ALA A 81 10.55 -4.92 -1.48
C ALA A 81 9.64 -5.52 -0.39
N LEU A 82 9.02 -6.65 -0.70
CA LEU A 82 8.07 -7.36 0.15
C LEU A 82 8.54 -8.80 0.36
N ASP A 83 8.35 -9.34 1.56
CA ASP A 83 8.77 -10.71 1.88
C ASP A 83 7.78 -11.74 1.34
N TYR A 84 6.48 -11.45 1.48
CA TYR A 84 5.36 -12.29 1.05
C TYR A 84 4.30 -11.43 0.36
N VAL A 85 3.79 -11.88 -0.77
CA VAL A 85 2.77 -11.15 -1.54
C VAL A 85 1.65 -12.07 -2.03
N GLY A 86 0.42 -11.65 -1.79
CA GLY A 86 -0.75 -12.12 -2.52
C GLY A 86 -1.09 -11.13 -3.64
N ILE A 87 -1.14 -11.60 -4.89
CA ILE A 87 -1.56 -10.82 -6.06
C ILE A 87 -3.00 -11.19 -6.38
N ASP A 88 -3.91 -10.22 -6.26
CA ASP A 88 -5.31 -10.38 -6.63
C ASP A 88 -5.53 -9.92 -8.07
N LEU A 89 -5.92 -10.85 -8.95
CA LEU A 89 -6.21 -10.63 -10.36
C LEU A 89 -7.70 -10.89 -10.68
N MET A 90 -8.60 -10.63 -9.73
CA MET A 90 -10.05 -10.67 -10.00
C MET A 90 -10.48 -9.62 -11.02
N GLY A 91 -9.76 -8.49 -11.10
CA GLY A 91 -9.88 -7.48 -12.14
C GLY A 91 -8.76 -7.58 -13.17
N GLU A 92 -9.00 -7.11 -14.38
CA GLU A 92 -8.00 -7.08 -15.45
C GLU A 92 -6.84 -6.13 -15.10
N VAL A 93 -5.64 -6.48 -15.59
CA VAL A 93 -4.46 -5.64 -15.47
C VAL A 93 -4.52 -4.56 -16.56
N PHE A 94 -4.81 -3.33 -16.16
CA PHE A 94 -5.14 -2.24 -17.08
C PHE A 94 -3.96 -1.66 -17.86
N SER A 95 -2.72 -1.89 -17.43
CA SER A 95 -1.55 -1.23 -18.05
C SER A 95 -0.37 -2.17 -18.26
N HIS A 96 0.40 -1.90 -19.31
CA HIS A 96 1.62 -2.63 -19.63
C HIS A 96 2.61 -2.60 -18.45
N GLY A 97 3.25 -3.74 -18.18
CA GLY A 97 4.25 -3.88 -17.12
C GLY A 97 3.72 -3.95 -15.68
N GLN A 98 2.44 -3.72 -15.41
CA GLN A 98 1.90 -3.77 -14.04
C GLN A 98 2.05 -5.15 -13.40
N LEU A 99 1.76 -6.21 -14.14
CA LEU A 99 1.90 -7.57 -13.62
C LEU A 99 3.37 -7.90 -13.31
N TYR A 100 4.29 -7.49 -14.18
CA TYR A 100 5.73 -7.61 -13.94
C TYR A 100 6.17 -6.82 -12.69
N VAL A 101 5.66 -5.60 -12.52
CA VAL A 101 5.90 -4.82 -11.30
C VAL A 101 5.42 -5.59 -10.07
N ALA A 102 4.24 -6.23 -10.11
CA ALA A 102 3.73 -7.00 -8.98
C ALA A 102 4.61 -8.22 -8.63
N PHE A 103 5.03 -9.01 -9.62
CA PHE A 103 5.91 -10.16 -9.40
C PHE A 103 7.31 -9.77 -8.93
N SER A 104 7.86 -8.66 -9.43
CA SER A 104 9.20 -8.18 -9.03
C SER A 104 9.28 -7.64 -7.60
N ARG A 105 8.18 -7.57 -6.84
CA ARG A 105 8.20 -7.09 -5.45
C ARG A 105 8.78 -8.12 -4.48
N VAL A 106 8.81 -9.40 -4.85
CA VAL A 106 9.25 -10.52 -4.01
C VAL A 106 10.44 -11.21 -4.67
N ARG A 107 11.40 -11.68 -3.86
CA ARG A 107 12.58 -12.39 -4.36
C ARG A 107 12.28 -13.85 -4.70
N PRO A 108 11.77 -14.69 -3.78
CA PRO A 108 11.49 -16.09 -4.09
C PRO A 108 10.08 -16.28 -4.65
N TRP A 109 9.93 -17.16 -5.63
CA TRP A 109 8.64 -17.45 -6.25
C TRP A 109 7.66 -18.12 -5.28
N ASP A 110 8.17 -18.91 -4.33
CA ASP A 110 7.38 -19.61 -3.29
C ASP A 110 6.60 -18.66 -2.37
N TYR A 111 7.03 -17.39 -2.30
CA TYR A 111 6.41 -16.36 -1.46
C TYR A 111 5.44 -15.47 -2.24
N VAL A 112 5.14 -15.83 -3.49
CA VAL A 112 4.10 -15.20 -4.31
C VAL A 112 2.91 -16.14 -4.44
N LYS A 113 1.72 -15.67 -4.03
CA LYS A 113 0.46 -16.36 -4.30
C LYS A 113 -0.40 -15.51 -5.21
N VAL A 114 -0.93 -16.12 -6.27
CA VAL A 114 -1.79 -15.42 -7.23
C VAL A 114 -3.21 -15.93 -7.07
N PHE A 115 -4.14 -15.01 -6.87
CA PHE A 115 -5.57 -15.28 -6.87
C PHE A 115 -6.14 -14.85 -8.21
N VAL A 116 -6.69 -15.80 -8.96
CA VAL A 116 -7.27 -15.59 -10.28
C VAL A 116 -8.74 -15.94 -10.22
N LYS A 117 -9.58 -15.17 -10.90
CA LYS A 117 -11.00 -15.51 -11.03
C LYS A 117 -11.13 -16.91 -11.67
N PRO A 118 -11.92 -17.82 -11.09
CA PRO A 118 -12.19 -19.10 -11.72
C PRO A 118 -12.81 -18.86 -13.10
N TRP A 119 -12.30 -19.59 -14.09
CA TRP A 119 -12.78 -19.47 -15.46
C TRP A 119 -14.22 -19.97 -15.56
N THR A 120 -15.18 -19.06 -15.55
CA THR A 120 -16.54 -19.34 -16.02
C THR A 120 -16.53 -19.30 -17.54
N ARG A 121 -16.86 -20.43 -18.20
CA ARG A 121 -17.23 -20.44 -19.64
C ARG A 121 -18.35 -19.43 -19.86
N CYS A 122 -18.00 -18.22 -20.27
CA CYS A 122 -18.98 -17.30 -20.83
C CYS A 122 -19.15 -17.70 -22.30
N GLY A 123 -20.29 -18.30 -22.65
CA GLY A 123 -20.74 -18.38 -24.05
C GLY A 123 -20.41 -19.65 -24.86
N MET A 124 -20.52 -20.85 -24.29
CA MET A 124 -20.83 -22.04 -25.11
C MET A 124 -22.25 -22.50 -24.78
N GLU A 125 -23.24 -21.88 -25.42
CA GLU A 125 -24.49 -22.59 -25.69
C GLU A 125 -24.11 -23.83 -26.49
N ARG A 126 -24.28 -25.00 -25.88
CA ARG A 126 -24.25 -26.26 -26.61
C ARG A 126 -25.44 -26.20 -27.57
N SER A 127 -25.22 -25.78 -28.80
CA SER A 127 -26.15 -26.08 -29.88
C SER A 127 -26.08 -27.59 -30.11
N ALA A 128 -26.93 -28.31 -29.38
CA ALA A 128 -27.26 -29.69 -29.68
C ALA A 128 -28.37 -29.68 -30.73
N LYS A 129 -27.97 -29.72 -32.00
CA LYS A 129 -28.69 -30.36 -33.12
C LYS A 129 -27.67 -30.86 -34.13
#